data_AF-A0A1G8N339-F1
#
_entry.id   AF-A0A1G8N339-F1
#
_cell.length_a   1.000
_cell.length_b   1.000
_cell.length_c   1.000
_cell.angle_alpha   90.00
_cell.angle_beta   90.00
_cell.angle_gamma   90.00
#
_symmetry.space_group_name_H-M   'P 1'
#
loop_
_entity.id
_entity.type
_entity.pdbx_description
1 polymer ?
#
loop_
_entity_poly.entity_id
_entity_poly.type
_entity_poly.pdbx_seq_one_letter_code
_entity_poly.pdbx_strand_id
1 'polypeptide(L)'
;MTEHLVFVYGTLRKNERNAHLMETAELIAERAWTCGRLYDTDFDFPAMVISDDHRVYGELYRVDNAVLHALNLLEGYNGEGENNHYERVRRVIFTDQGEYEAYVYVYEGQQMDEKKAIVDGEWKGVENDV
;
A
#
# COMPACT_ATOMS: atom_id res chain seq x y z
N MET A 1 -14.08 -4.22 -19.21
CA MET A 1 -13.15 -3.38 -18.43
C MET A 1 -12.19 -4.32 -17.74
N THR A 2 -10.90 -4.03 -17.70
CA THR A 2 -9.95 -4.89 -16.98
C THR A 2 -9.94 -4.46 -15.52
N GLU A 3 -10.10 -5.42 -14.62
CA GLU A 3 -10.13 -5.21 -13.18
C GLU A 3 -8.82 -5.74 -12.57
N HIS A 4 -8.38 -5.09 -11.51
CA HIS A 4 -7.14 -5.41 -10.80
C HIS A 4 -7.40 -5.45 -9.30
N LEU A 5 -6.72 -6.35 -8.60
CA LEU A 5 -6.67 -6.33 -7.16
C LEU A 5 -5.50 -5.45 -6.71
N VAL A 6 -5.75 -4.55 -5.76
CA VAL A 6 -4.75 -3.65 -5.17
C VAL A 6 -4.87 -3.71 -3.66
N PHE A 7 -3.74 -3.92 -3.00
CA PHE A 7 -3.63 -3.85 -1.54
C PHE A 7 -3.01 -2.52 -1.14
N VAL A 8 -3.68 -1.82 -0.22
CA VAL A 8 -3.29 -0.51 0.29
C VAL A 8 -3.07 -0.57 1.80
N TYR A 9 -2.00 0.05 2.28
CA TYR A 9 -1.56 -0.04 3.69
C TYR A 9 -1.35 1.32 4.36
N GLY A 10 -1.58 2.42 3.63
CA GLY A 10 -1.28 3.78 4.08
C GLY A 10 -2.39 4.76 3.72
N THR A 11 -2.00 5.91 3.16
CA THR A 11 -2.90 7.06 2.93
C THR A 11 -4.08 6.82 1.97
N LEU A 12 -4.09 5.69 1.26
CA LEU A 12 -5.19 5.24 0.38
C LEU A 12 -6.27 4.44 1.11
N ARG A 13 -6.02 4.03 2.36
CA ARG A 13 -6.99 3.29 3.19
C ARG A 13 -8.23 4.14 3.47
N LYS A 14 -9.31 3.47 3.84
CA LYS A 14 -10.55 4.15 4.24
C LYS A 14 -10.29 5.16 5.36
N ASN A 15 -10.92 6.34 5.25
CA ASN A 15 -10.78 7.49 6.16
C ASN A 15 -9.41 8.20 6.14
N GLU A 16 -8.49 7.80 5.26
CA GLU A 16 -7.23 8.53 5.05
C GLU A 16 -7.37 9.59 3.95
N ARG A 17 -6.39 10.50 3.88
CA ARG A 17 -6.45 11.68 2.99
C ARG A 17 -6.59 11.37 1.49
N ASN A 18 -6.11 10.21 1.04
CA ASN A 18 -6.19 9.79 -0.37
C ASN A 18 -7.31 8.77 -0.63
N ALA A 19 -8.17 8.48 0.34
CA ALA A 19 -9.29 7.54 0.20
C ALA A 19 -10.26 7.92 -0.94
N HIS A 20 -10.33 9.20 -1.30
CA HIS A 20 -11.16 9.71 -2.39
C HIS A 20 -10.84 9.06 -3.75
N LEU A 21 -9.61 8.59 -3.96
CA LEU A 21 -9.21 7.87 -5.17
C LEU A 21 -9.80 6.46 -5.25
N MET A 22 -10.27 5.91 -4.12
CA MET A 22 -10.82 4.57 -3.98
C MET A 22 -12.35 4.56 -3.85
N GLU A 23 -13.03 5.71 -3.98
CA GLU A 23 -14.49 5.83 -3.76
C GLU A 23 -15.32 4.93 -4.69
N THR A 24 -14.84 4.71 -5.91
CA THR A 24 -15.51 3.83 -6.89
C THR A 24 -14.99 2.40 -6.86
N ALA A 25 -13.97 2.11 -6.06
CA ALA A 25 -13.39 0.78 -5.93
C ALA A 25 -14.24 -0.11 -5.02
N GLU A 26 -14.30 -1.39 -5.35
CA GLU A 26 -14.98 -2.38 -4.52
C GLU A 26 -14.02 -2.86 -3.41
N LEU A 27 -14.42 -2.69 -2.15
CA LEU A 27 -13.67 -3.23 -1.01
C LEU A 27 -13.90 -4.74 -0.92
N ILE A 28 -12.82 -5.51 -1.07
CA ILE A 28 -12.83 -6.98 -0.99
C ILE A 28 -12.61 -7.44 0.44
N ALA A 29 -11.66 -6.83 1.14
CA ALA A 29 -11.38 -7.12 2.54
C ALA A 29 -10.86 -5.88 3.26
N GLU A 30 -11.53 -5.49 4.35
CA GLU A 30 -11.09 -4.40 5.23
C GLU A 30 -9.89 -4.80 6.11
N ARG A 31 -9.72 -6.11 6.32
CA ARG A 31 -8.63 -6.67 7.12
C ARG A 31 -7.82 -7.63 6.26
N ALA A 32 -6.73 -7.12 5.71
CA ALA A 32 -5.81 -7.87 4.88
C ALA A 32 -4.36 -7.65 5.36
N TRP A 33 -3.45 -8.56 5.00
CA TRP A 33 -2.03 -8.38 5.28
C TRP A 33 -1.13 -9.06 4.25
N THR A 34 0.11 -8.62 4.17
CA THR A 34 1.19 -9.27 3.39
C THR A 34 2.52 -9.18 4.14
N CYS A 35 3.50 -9.99 3.74
CA CYS A 35 4.83 -9.96 4.35
C CYS A 35 5.60 -8.71 3.88
N GLY A 36 6.06 -7.91 4.83
CA GLY A 36 6.85 -6.70 4.64
C GLY A 36 7.12 -5.96 5.94
N ARG A 37 7.98 -4.94 5.87
CA ARG A 37 8.23 -4.00 6.97
C ARG A 37 7.69 -2.64 6.57
N LEU A 38 7.01 -2.00 7.50
CA LEU A 38 6.42 -0.67 7.32
C LEU A 38 7.27 0.37 8.05
N TYR A 39 7.48 1.52 7.41
CA TYR A 39 8.28 2.61 7.95
C TYR A 39 7.51 3.92 7.85
N ASP A 40 7.72 4.79 8.83
CA ASP A 40 7.34 6.19 8.73
C ASP A 40 8.39 6.93 7.88
N THR A 41 7.94 7.67 6.87
CA THR A 41 8.84 8.43 5.99
C THR A 41 9.24 9.80 6.55
N ASP A 42 8.62 10.22 7.66
CA ASP A 42 8.63 11.59 8.21
C ASP A 42 7.91 12.62 7.31
N PHE A 43 7.18 12.17 6.28
CA PHE A 43 6.42 13.01 5.36
C PHE A 43 4.92 12.69 5.37
N ASP A 44 4.41 12.18 6.50
CA ASP A 44 2.99 11.86 6.71
C ASP A 44 2.44 10.77 5.77
N PHE A 45 3.29 9.87 5.30
CA PHE A 45 2.88 8.65 4.60
C PHE A 45 3.84 7.50 4.92
N PRO A 46 3.34 6.26 4.99
CA PRO A 46 4.21 5.12 5.23
C PRO A 46 4.86 4.62 3.95
N ALA A 47 5.99 3.94 4.10
CA ALA A 47 6.63 3.16 3.04
C ALA A 47 6.74 1.69 3.45
N MET A 48 6.38 0.77 2.56
CA MET A 48 6.59 -0.66 2.76
C MET A 48 7.85 -1.13 2.02
N VAL A 49 8.72 -1.85 2.73
CA VAL A 49 9.83 -2.61 2.14
C VAL A 49 9.48 -4.10 2.20
N ILE A 50 9.83 -4.84 1.14
CA ILE A 50 9.63 -6.30 1.09
C ILE A 50 10.50 -6.96 2.17
N SER A 51 9.87 -7.79 2.99
CA SER A 51 10.53 -8.59 4.04
C SER A 51 9.66 -9.80 4.35
N ASP A 52 10.26 -10.88 4.84
CA ASP A 52 9.54 -12.13 5.17
C ASP A 52 9.32 -12.33 6.67
N ASP A 53 9.79 -11.40 7.50
CA ASP A 53 9.80 -11.52 8.97
C ASP A 53 8.74 -10.68 9.69
N HIS A 54 8.09 -9.74 8.99
CA HIS A 54 7.05 -8.87 9.53
C HIS A 54 5.82 -8.88 8.62
N ARG A 55 4.70 -8.41 9.17
CA ARG A 55 3.44 -8.27 8.45
C ARG A 55 3.10 -6.80 8.34
N VAL A 56 2.60 -6.41 7.18
CA VAL A 56 1.96 -5.10 6.95
C VAL A 56 0.48 -5.32 6.81
N TYR A 57 -0.31 -4.58 7.59
CA TYR A 57 -1.76 -4.64 7.58
C TYR A 57 -2.36 -3.52 6.73
N GLY A 58 -3.48 -3.82 6.09
CA GLY A 58 -4.15 -2.90 5.18
C GLY A 58 -5.45 -3.46 4.66
N GLU A 59 -5.87 -2.93 3.52
CA GLU A 59 -7.15 -3.19 2.89
C GLU A 59 -6.93 -3.69 1.46
N LEU A 60 -7.80 -4.59 1.00
CA LEU A 60 -7.76 -5.14 -0.36
C LEU A 60 -8.96 -4.63 -1.16
N TYR A 61 -8.69 -4.07 -2.33
CA TYR A 61 -9.67 -3.50 -3.22
C TYR A 61 -9.62 -4.12 -4.61
N ARG A 62 -10.76 -4.14 -5.29
CA ARG A 62 -10.87 -4.33 -6.74
C ARG A 62 -11.06 -2.97 -7.40
N VAL A 63 -10.18 -2.67 -8.35
CA VAL A 63 -10.12 -1.39 -9.06
C VAL A 63 -10.15 -1.60 -10.56
N ASP A 64 -10.63 -0.60 -11.30
CA ASP A 64 -10.51 -0.58 -12.76
C ASP A 64 -9.18 0.05 -13.22
N ASN A 65 -8.97 0.12 -14.53
CA ASN A 65 -7.78 0.73 -15.12
C ASN A 65 -7.65 2.24 -14.79
N ALA A 66 -8.77 2.96 -14.62
CA ALA A 66 -8.73 4.40 -14.39
C ALA A 66 -8.25 4.70 -12.96
N VAL A 67 -8.79 3.98 -11.97
CA VAL A 67 -8.33 4.05 -10.59
C VAL A 67 -6.87 3.59 -10.51
N LEU A 68 -6.52 2.45 -11.12
CA LEU A 68 -5.13 1.97 -11.10
C LEU A 68 -4.14 3.00 -11.69
N HIS A 69 -4.53 3.72 -12.74
CA HIS A 69 -3.72 4.79 -13.31
C HIS A 69 -3.59 5.99 -12.38
N ALA A 70 -4.67 6.40 -11.69
CA ALA A 70 -4.60 7.47 -10.69
C ALA A 70 -3.67 7.11 -9.53
N LEU A 71 -3.70 5.85 -9.07
CA LEU A 71 -2.77 5.36 -8.05
C LEU A 71 -1.32 5.41 -8.52
N ASN A 72 -1.05 4.97 -9.76
CA ASN A 72 0.30 5.07 -10.33
C ASN A 72 0.82 6.51 -10.32
N LEU A 73 -0.01 7.49 -10.68
CA LEU A 73 0.38 8.90 -10.67
C LEU A 73 0.67 9.42 -9.25
N LEU A 74 -0.15 9.05 -8.27
CA LEU A 74 0.04 9.43 -6.87
C LEU A 74 1.36 8.85 -6.32
N GLU A 75 1.59 7.55 -6.54
CA GLU A 75 2.74 6.81 -6.01
C GLU A 75 4.02 7.02 -6.83
N GLY A 76 3.94 7.79 -7.92
CA GLY A 76 5.09 8.07 -8.79
C GLY A 76 5.61 6.84 -9.53
N TYR A 77 4.71 5.93 -9.93
CA TYR A 77 5.03 4.74 -10.71
C TYR A 77 4.77 4.98 -12.20
N ASN A 78 5.84 4.95 -13.00
CA ASN A 78 5.84 5.21 -14.44
C ASN A 78 5.89 3.91 -15.28
N GLY A 79 6.26 2.78 -14.69
CA GLY A 79 6.38 1.50 -15.37
C GLY A 79 7.53 0.66 -14.83
N GLU A 80 7.57 -0.61 -15.21
CA GLU A 80 8.62 -1.53 -14.77
C GLU A 80 9.98 -1.11 -15.36
N GLY A 81 10.99 -0.96 -14.51
CA GLY A 81 12.34 -0.56 -14.91
C GLY A 81 12.51 0.95 -15.19
N GLU A 82 11.47 1.75 -14.96
CA GLU A 82 11.54 3.21 -15.03
C GLU A 82 12.00 3.80 -13.69
N ASN A 83 12.28 5.11 -13.69
CA ASN A 83 12.57 5.82 -12.45
C ASN A 83 11.26 6.05 -11.67
N ASN A 84 10.99 5.19 -10.70
CA ASN A 84 9.78 5.23 -9.87
C ASN A 84 10.08 5.72 -8.46
N HIS A 85 9.09 6.37 -7.83
CA HIS A 85 9.14 6.68 -6.41
C HIS A 85 8.79 5.46 -5.55
N TYR A 86 7.76 4.71 -5.97
CA TYR A 86 7.44 3.37 -5.48
C TYR A 86 7.38 2.40 -6.65
N GLU A 87 7.88 1.19 -6.44
CA GLU A 87 7.70 0.08 -7.37
C GLU A 87 6.35 -0.61 -7.16
N ARG A 88 5.68 -0.97 -8.25
CA ARG A 88 4.41 -1.70 -8.18
C ARG A 88 4.61 -3.18 -8.49
N VAL A 89 4.64 -3.99 -7.44
CA VAL A 89 4.89 -5.43 -7.51
C VAL A 89 3.61 -6.23 -7.26
N ARG A 90 3.61 -7.52 -7.63
CA ARG A 90 2.56 -8.46 -7.21
C ARG A 90 2.98 -9.19 -5.94
N ARG A 91 2.06 -9.30 -4.98
CA ARG A 91 2.27 -10.03 -3.72
C ARG A 91 1.04 -10.86 -3.37
N VAL A 92 1.28 -11.90 -2.58
CA VAL A 92 0.20 -12.64 -1.91
C VAL A 92 -0.31 -11.81 -0.76
N ILE A 93 -1.62 -11.60 -0.74
CA ILE A 93 -2.39 -10.90 0.28
C ILE A 93 -3.26 -11.91 0.98
N PHE A 94 -3.15 -11.96 2.30
CA PHE A 94 -3.90 -12.85 3.17
C PHE A 94 -5.09 -12.11 3.77
N THR A 95 -6.27 -12.69 3.66
CA THR A 95 -7.51 -12.18 4.27
C THR A 95 -8.19 -13.30 5.07
N ASP A 96 -9.33 -13.01 5.68
CA ASP A 96 -10.20 -14.01 6.31
C ASP A 96 -10.92 -14.93 5.29
N GLN A 97 -11.00 -14.49 4.02
CA GLN A 97 -11.64 -15.24 2.92
C GLN A 97 -10.65 -16.08 2.11
N GLY A 98 -9.33 -15.85 2.26
CA GLY A 98 -8.30 -16.63 1.60
C GLY A 98 -7.10 -15.81 1.15
N GLU A 99 -6.37 -16.35 0.18
CA GLU A 99 -5.19 -15.74 -0.41
C GLU A 99 -5.51 -15.14 -1.78
N TYR A 100 -5.00 -13.93 -2.03
CA TYR A 100 -5.20 -13.19 -3.27
C TYR A 100 -3.87 -12.69 -3.80
N GLU A 101 -3.65 -12.74 -5.12
CA GLU A 101 -2.54 -12.02 -5.74
C GLU A 101 -3.00 -10.60 -6.10
N ALA A 102 -2.31 -9.59 -5.56
CA ALA A 102 -2.66 -8.18 -5.76
C ALA A 102 -1.43 -7.32 -6.01
N TYR A 103 -1.65 -6.16 -6.63
CA TYR A 103 -0.63 -5.13 -6.71
C TYR A 103 -0.40 -4.47 -5.35
N VAL A 104 0.87 -4.18 -5.06
CA VAL A 104 1.32 -3.45 -3.88
C VAL A 104 2.39 -2.45 -4.33
N TYR A 105 2.32 -1.23 -3.83
CA TYR A 105 3.39 -0.23 -4.02
C TYR A 105 4.43 -0.42 -2.92
N VAL A 106 5.70 -0.60 -3.26
CA VAL A 106 6.79 -0.88 -2.33
C VAL A 106 7.97 0.03 -2.61
N TYR A 107 8.76 0.29 -1.58
CA TYR A 107 9.96 1.11 -1.69
C TYR A 107 11.19 0.22 -1.87
N GLU A 108 11.93 0.43 -2.97
CA GLU A 108 13.21 -0.23 -3.24
C GLU A 108 14.36 0.67 -2.81
N GLY A 109 14.65 0.72 -1.51
CA GLY A 109 15.78 1.51 -1.03
C GLY A 109 16.29 1.07 0.33
N GLN A 110 17.61 0.86 0.42
CA GLN A 110 18.33 0.61 1.68
C GLN A 110 18.25 1.79 2.67
N GLN A 111 17.77 2.96 2.22
CA GLN A 111 17.64 4.17 3.04
C GLN A 111 16.56 4.08 4.13
N MET A 112 15.73 3.03 4.12
CA MET A 112 14.70 2.83 5.15
C MET A 112 15.26 2.23 6.45
N ASP A 113 16.49 1.69 6.45
CA ASP A 113 17.11 1.13 7.67
C ASP A 113 17.34 2.20 8.75
N GLU A 114 17.47 3.47 8.36
CA GLU A 114 17.63 4.61 9.27
C GLU A 114 16.29 5.24 9.70
N LYS A 115 15.17 4.82 9.10
CA LYS A 115 13.83 5.35 9.37
C LYS A 115 13.15 4.61 10.51
N LYS A 116 12.15 5.27 11.12
CA LYS A 116 11.37 4.70 12.22
C LYS A 116 10.46 3.58 11.70
N ALA A 117 10.81 2.34 12.03
CA ALA A 117 9.95 1.19 11.73
C ALA A 117 8.64 1.27 12.53
N ILE A 118 7.52 1.00 11.84
CA ILE A 118 6.20 0.84 12.43
C ILE A 118 6.05 -0.63 12.80
N VAL A 119 6.35 -0.93 14.07
CA VAL A 119 6.55 -2.31 14.56
C VAL A 119 5.28 -3.17 14.52
N ASP A 120 4.11 -2.58 14.72
CA ASP A 120 2.83 -3.29 14.64
C ASP A 120 2.35 -3.49 13.19
N GLY A 121 3.05 -2.92 12.21
CA GLY A 121 2.75 -3.08 10.78
C GLY A 121 1.49 -2.36 10.32
N GLU A 122 0.91 -1.48 11.13
CA GLU A 122 -0.32 -0.77 10.81
C GLU A 122 -0.10 0.74 10.78
N TRP A 123 -0.37 1.36 9.63
CA TRP A 123 -0.43 2.82 9.53
C TRP A 123 -1.65 3.34 10.30
N LYS A 124 -1.47 4.35 11.14
CA LYS A 124 -2.53 4.95 11.97
C LYS A 124 -2.86 6.39 11.58
N GLY A 125 -2.32 6.86 10.45
CA GLY A 125 -2.35 8.28 10.11
C GLY A 125 -1.35 9.08 10.93
N VAL A 126 -1.33 10.38 10.67
CA VAL A 126 -0.61 11.34 11.51
C VAL A 126 -1.45 11.51 12.77
N GLU A 127 -0.91 11.13 13.94
CA GLU A 127 -1.50 11.57 15.22
C GLU A 127 -1.42 13.10 15.23
N ASN A 128 -2.57 13.76 15.09
CA ASN A 128 -2.66 15.18 15.42
C ASN A 128 -2.49 15.26 16.94
N ASP A 129 -1.27 15.53 17.41
CA ASP A 129 -1.07 16.06 18.76
C ASP A 129 -1.90 17.35 18.85
N VAL A 130 -3.06 17.25 19.50
CA VAL A 130 -3.93 18.37 19.89
C VAL A 130 -3.53 18.88 21.27
#